data_AF-A0A382ATT9-F1
#
_entry.id   AF-A0A382ATT9-F1
#
_cell.length_a   1.000
_cell.length_b   1.000
_cell.length_c   1.000
_cell.angle_alpha   90.00
_cell.angle_beta   90.00
_cell.angle_gamma   90.00
#
_symmetry.space_group_name_H-M   'P 1'
#
loop_
_entity.id
_entity.type
_entity.pdbx_description
1 polymer ?
#
loop_
_entity_poly.entity_id
_entity_poly.type
_entity_poly.pdbx_seq_one_letter_code
_entity_poly.pdbx_strand_id
1 'polypeptide(L)' 'MSKQSTQDNYAGVWDTGLGFGEKSALIVIDLLQGYTTEGSDLYAPGVVECVSQMPDILALARSKGVPI' A
#
# COMPACT_ATOMS: atom_id res chain seq x y z
N MET A 1 0.42 8.47 -43.58
CA MET A 1 0.24 8.86 -42.16
C MET A 1 0.84 7.75 -41.32
N SER A 2 1.82 8.08 -40.46
CA SER A 2 2.55 7.08 -39.66
C SER A 2 1.64 6.44 -38.61
N LYS A 3 1.59 5.10 -38.54
CA LYS A 3 0.94 4.35 -37.46
C LYS A 3 1.89 4.34 -36.26
N GLN A 4 1.79 5.31 -35.37
CA GLN A 4 2.36 5.18 -34.02
C GLN A 4 1.57 4.11 -33.25
N SER A 5 2.28 3.16 -32.65
CA SER A 5 1.64 2.15 -31.80
C SER A 5 1.31 2.76 -30.43
N THR A 6 0.33 2.19 -29.74
CA THR A 6 0.04 2.58 -28.34
C THR A 6 1.26 2.37 -27.44
N GLN A 7 2.07 1.34 -27.71
CA GLN A 7 3.31 1.06 -26.99
C GLN A 7 4.34 2.19 -27.13
N ASP A 8 4.46 2.81 -28.31
CA ASP A 8 5.36 3.94 -28.53
C ASP A 8 4.97 5.17 -27.70
N ASN A 9 3.67 5.36 -27.43
CA ASN A 9 3.17 6.49 -26.64
C ASN A 9 3.39 6.34 -25.12
N TYR A 10 3.55 5.11 -24.63
CA TYR A 10 3.76 4.82 -23.20
C TYR A 10 5.19 4.39 -22.87
N ALA A 11 6.10 4.48 -23.85
CA ALA A 11 7.51 4.18 -23.65
C ALA A 11 8.11 5.11 -22.58
N GLY A 12 8.67 4.53 -21.52
CA GLY A 12 9.29 5.27 -20.41
C GLY A 12 8.32 5.87 -19.38
N VAL A 13 7.01 5.60 -19.50
CA VAL A 13 6.00 6.04 -18.50
C VAL A 13 5.90 5.06 -17.33
N TRP A 14 6.11 3.77 -17.59
CA TRP A 14 6.04 2.70 -16.59
C TRP A 14 7.43 2.39 -16.02
N ASP A 15 7.47 1.71 -14.87
CA ASP A 15 8.69 1.24 -14.19
C ASP A 15 9.68 2.35 -13.77
N THR A 16 9.18 3.58 -13.53
CA THR A 16 9.94 4.68 -12.93
C THR A 16 9.63 4.82 -11.44
N GLY A 17 10.57 5.40 -10.67
CA GLY A 17 10.38 5.62 -9.23
C GLY A 17 9.57 6.88 -8.92
N LEU A 18 8.49 6.75 -8.15
CA LEU A 18 7.69 7.90 -7.70
C LEU A 18 8.43 8.77 -6.66
N GLY A 19 9.28 8.15 -5.83
CA GLY A 19 9.98 8.81 -4.73
C GLY A 19 9.08 9.14 -3.53
N PHE A 20 9.69 9.65 -2.46
CA PHE A 20 8.97 10.15 -1.28
C PHE A 20 8.95 11.68 -1.28
N GLY A 21 7.85 12.27 -0.82
CA GLY A 21 7.76 13.70 -0.52
C GLY A 21 8.33 14.04 0.86
N GLU A 22 8.29 15.33 1.21
CA GLU A 22 8.79 15.84 2.50
C GLU A 22 7.78 15.67 3.66
N LYS A 23 6.51 15.44 3.34
CA LYS A 23 5.42 15.26 4.31
C LYS A 23 4.65 13.98 3.99
N SER A 24 4.38 13.18 5.01
CA SER A 24 3.71 11.89 4.90
C SER A 24 2.50 11.81 5.81
N ALA A 25 1.61 10.87 5.49
CA ALA A 25 0.54 10.39 6.35
C ALA A 25 0.51 8.87 6.23
N LEU A 26 0.06 8.19 7.29
CA LEU A 26 -0.21 6.76 7.30
C LEU A 26 -1.72 6.57 7.18
N ILE A 27 -2.18 5.68 6.30
CA ILE A 27 -3.59 5.31 6.23
C ILE A 27 -3.66 3.80 6.43
N VAL A 28 -4.40 3.36 7.45
CA VAL A 28 -4.64 1.93 7.70
C VAL A 28 -5.98 1.56 7.09
N ILE A 29 -5.94 0.71 6.06
CA ILE A 29 -7.14 0.29 5.33
C ILE A 29 -7.50 -1.13 5.76
N ASP A 30 -8.70 -1.28 6.29
CA ASP A 30 -9.41 -2.56 6.51
C ASP A 30 -8.61 -3.68 7.19
N LEU A 31 -7.74 -3.34 8.14
CA LEU A 31 -7.16 -4.33 9.07
C LEU A 31 -8.18 -4.72 10.16
N LEU A 32 -9.25 -5.40 9.73
CA LEU A 32 -10.39 -5.83 10.53
C LEU A 32 -10.31 -7.33 10.84
N GLN A 33 -10.96 -7.77 11.94
CA GLN A 33 -10.96 -9.18 12.35
C GLN A 33 -11.52 -10.15 11.31
N GLY A 34 -12.46 -9.71 10.45
CA GLY A 34 -13.00 -10.55 9.38
C GLY A 34 -11.94 -11.05 8.41
N TYR A 35 -10.87 -10.30 8.20
CA TYR A 35 -9.75 -10.72 7.35
C TYR A 35 -8.75 -11.64 8.05
N THR A 36 -8.75 -11.70 9.39
CA THR A 36 -7.76 -12.47 10.17
C THR A 36 -8.35 -13.68 10.88
N THR A 37 -9.67 -13.85 10.88
CA THR A 37 -10.35 -14.94 11.59
C THR A 37 -10.57 -16.11 10.63
N GLU A 38 -9.93 -17.25 10.88
CA GLU A 38 -10.16 -18.47 10.12
C GLU A 38 -11.64 -18.86 10.12
N GLY A 39 -12.17 -19.19 8.94
CA GLY A 39 -13.58 -19.51 8.75
C GLY A 39 -14.49 -18.29 8.52
N SER A 40 -13.97 -17.06 8.56
CA SER A 40 -14.71 -15.90 8.05
C SER A 40 -14.79 -15.92 6.52
N ASP A 41 -15.91 -15.47 5.95
CA ASP A 41 -16.09 -15.31 4.51
C ASP A 41 -15.04 -14.39 3.86
N LEU A 42 -14.48 -13.47 4.65
CA LEU A 42 -13.45 -12.53 4.22
C LEU A 42 -12.03 -12.93 4.63
N TYR A 43 -11.85 -14.14 5.16
CA TYR A 43 -10.54 -14.56 5.66
C TYR A 43 -9.47 -14.48 4.55
N ALA A 44 -8.40 -13.72 4.84
CA ALA A 44 -7.33 -13.45 3.91
C ALA A 44 -5.97 -13.67 4.60
N PRO A 45 -5.26 -14.77 4.31
CA PRO A 45 -4.00 -15.11 4.99
C PRO A 45 -2.93 -14.01 4.92
N GLY A 46 -2.83 -13.29 3.79
CA GLY A 46 -1.90 -12.17 3.65
C GLY A 46 -2.21 -10.99 4.59
N VAL A 47 -3.47 -10.85 5.04
CA VAL A 47 -3.83 -9.80 6.00
C VAL A 47 -3.36 -10.18 7.41
N VAL A 48 -3.31 -11.47 7.76
CA VAL A 48 -2.72 -11.93 9.03
C VAL A 48 -1.25 -11.51 9.13
N GLU A 49 -0.50 -11.73 8.05
CA GLU A 49 0.91 -11.29 7.99
C GLU A 49 1.01 -9.76 8.03
N CYS A 50 0.18 -9.03 7.26
CA CYS A 50 0.17 -7.57 7.26
C CYS A 50 -0.08 -6.98 8.66
N VAL A 51 -1.09 -7.49 9.38
CA VAL A 51 -1.42 -7.05 10.75
C VAL A 51 -0.24 -7.25 11.69
N SER A 52 0.52 -8.33 11.54
CA SER A 52 1.69 -8.62 12.39
C SER A 52 2.79 -7.55 12.29
N GLN A 53 2.90 -6.86 11.16
CA GLN A 53 3.91 -5.81 10.92
C GLN A 53 3.45 -4.42 11.39
N MET A 54 2.15 -4.26 11.65
CA MET A 54 1.55 -2.95 11.90
C MET A 54 1.92 -2.28 13.24
N PRO A 55 2.15 -3.01 14.35
CA PRO A 55 2.53 -2.38 15.62
C PRO A 55 3.75 -1.46 15.52
N ASP A 56 4.82 -1.91 14.85
CA ASP A 56 6.07 -1.15 14.73
C ASP A 56 5.90 0.11 13.86
N ILE A 57 5.16 -0.03 12.75
CA ILE A 57 4.87 1.08 11.84
C ILE A 57 4.02 2.15 12.56
N LEU A 58 2.98 1.74 13.29
CA LEU A 58 2.13 2.65 14.05
C LEU A 58 2.89 3.34 15.19
N ALA A 59 3.75 2.60 15.90
CA ALA A 59 4.60 3.16 16.94
C ALA A 59 5.54 4.23 16.37
N LEU A 60 6.18 3.95 15.23
CA LEU A 60 7.06 4.89 14.55
C LEU A 60 6.30 6.13 14.08
N ALA A 61 5.16 5.95 13.40
CA ALA A 61 4.34 7.06 12.91
C ALA A 61 3.91 7.99 14.06
N ARG A 62 3.44 7.43 15.18
CA ARG A 62 3.10 8.19 16.40
C ARG A 62 4.31 8.93 16.96
N SER A 63 5.48 8.26 17.07
CA SER A 63 6.70 8.87 17.59
C SER A 63 7.20 10.05 16.75
N LYS A 64 6.87 10.07 15.45
CA LYS A 64 7.24 11.13 14.50
C LYS A 64 6.15 12.17 14.29
N GLY A 65 4.99 12.03 14.92
CA GLY A 65 3.85 12.92 14.72
C GLY A 65 3.29 12.86 13.30
N VAL A 66 3.46 11.75 12.60
CA VAL A 66 2.85 11.52 11.28
C VAL A 66 1.33 11.39 11.48
N PRO A 67 0.48 12.07 10.69
CA PRO A 67 -0.95 11.83 10.70
C PRO A 67 -1.27 10.37 10.39
N ILE A 68 -2.15 9.76 11.19
CA ILE A 68 -2.61 8.37 11.05
C ILE A 68 -4.14 8.38 10.95
#